data_AF-A0A7Y0JNI7-F1
#
_entry.id   AF-A0A7Y0JNI7-F1
#
_cell.length_a   1.000
_cell.length_b   1.000
_cell.length_c   1.000
_cell.angle_alpha   90.00
_cell.angle_beta   90.00
_cell.angle_gamma   90.00
#
_symmetry.space_group_name_H-M   'P 1'
#
loop_
_entity.id
_entity.type
_entity.pdbx_description
1 polymer ?
#
loop_
_entity_poly.entity_id
_entity_poly.type
_entity_poly.pdbx_seq_one_letter_code
_entity_poly.pdbx_strand_id
1 'polypeptide(L)' 'MIIDCGRCSQRPDECDGCLVKTLAATPDGIEDLTPGELRAIEVFELAGFEVELLETPEPPVVVPMFPRHRDVA' A
#
# COMPACT_ATOMS: atom_id res chain seq x y z
N MET A 1 19.78 6.25 13.22
CA MET A 1 20.04 7.59 12.68
C MET A 1 19.09 8.55 13.39
N ILE A 2 19.59 9.47 14.22
CA ILE A 2 18.75 10.46 14.92
C ILE A 2 18.59 11.65 13.98
N ILE A 3 17.37 11.89 13.50
CA ILE A 3 17.08 13.04 12.64
C ILE A 3 16.68 14.21 13.55
N ASP A 4 17.51 15.26 13.54
CA ASP A 4 17.33 16.47 14.35
C ASP A 4 16.40 17.46 13.63
N CYS A 5 15.13 17.47 14.02
CA CYS A 5 14.14 18.44 13.54
C CYS A 5 14.41 19.87 14.06
N GLY A 6 15.36 20.07 14.98
CA GLY A 6 15.71 21.37 15.55
C GLY A 6 16.36 22.35 14.56
N ARG A 7 16.70 21.90 13.34
CA ARG A 7 17.21 22.78 12.25
C ARG A 7 16.15 23.15 11.21
N CYS A 8 14.95 22.57 11.26
CA CYS A 8 13.85 23.02 10.40
C CYS A 8 13.40 24.40 10.94
N SER A 9 13.34 25.42 10.09
CA SER A 9 13.07 26.82 10.47
C SER A 9 11.67 27.08 11.03
N GLN A 10 10.82 26.06 11.06
CA GLN A 10 9.42 26.11 11.42
C GLN A 10 9.17 25.37 12.74
N ARG A 11 8.08 25.72 13.45
CA ARG A 11 7.78 25.20 14.81
C ARG A 11 7.71 23.67 14.86
N PRO A 12 7.79 23.03 16.04
CA PRO A 12 7.74 21.56 16.19
C PRO A 12 6.47 20.92 15.58
N ASP A 13 5.40 21.70 15.39
CA ASP A 13 4.16 21.28 14.74
C ASP A 13 4.20 21.42 13.20
N GLU A 14 5.29 21.95 12.63
CA GLU A 14 5.49 22.34 11.23
C GLU A 14 6.77 21.72 10.65
N CYS A 15 6.95 20.39 10.72
CA CYS A 15 7.93 19.73 9.83
C CYS A 15 7.53 19.81 8.34
N ASP A 16 6.45 20.51 8.01
CA ASP A 16 5.96 20.86 6.69
C ASP A 16 7.05 21.56 5.87
N GLY A 17 7.62 20.82 4.92
CA GLY A 17 8.72 21.29 4.06
C GLY A 17 10.11 20.79 4.46
N CYS A 18 10.25 20.03 5.54
CA CYS A 18 11.52 19.42 5.94
C CYS A 18 11.68 18.01 5.33
N LEU A 19 12.89 17.65 4.88
CA LEU A 19 13.23 16.30 4.37
C LEU A 19 12.77 15.18 5.32
N VAL A 20 12.77 15.48 6.62
CA VAL A 20 12.29 14.58 7.67
C VAL A 20 10.83 14.21 7.50
N LYS A 21 9.96 15.17 7.14
CA LYS A 21 8.56 14.89 6.84
C LYS A 21 8.42 14.00 5.62
N THR A 22 9.25 14.20 4.59
CA THR A 22 9.27 13.32 3.41
C THR A 22 9.70 11.90 3.76
N LEU A 23 10.65 11.73 4.68
CA LEU A 23 11.08 10.40 5.18
C LEU A 23 10.07 9.77 6.15
N ALA A 24 9.30 10.58 6.88
CA ALA A 24 8.26 10.14 7.80
C ALA A 24 6.90 9.93 7.13
N ALA A 25 6.72 10.46 5.91
CA ALA A 25 5.53 10.23 5.11
C ALA A 25 5.58 8.80 4.59
N THR A 26 4.71 7.96 5.14
CA THR A 26 4.40 6.65 4.56
C THR A 26 3.75 6.89 3.19
N PRO A 27 4.28 6.32 2.10
CA PRO A 27 3.62 6.41 0.80
C PRO A 27 2.21 5.82 0.84
N ASP A 28 1.29 6.40 0.07
CA ASP A 28 -0.09 5.92 -0.03
C ASP A 28 -0.11 4.43 -0.42
N GLY A 29 -0.98 3.65 0.22
CA GLY A 29 -1.14 2.20 -0.02
C GLY A 29 -0.15 1.29 0.71
N ILE A 30 0.93 1.81 1.31
CA ILE A 30 1.85 1.00 2.13
C ILE A 30 1.19 0.55 3.44
N GLU A 31 0.29 1.37 4.02
CA GLU A 31 -0.40 1.04 5.28
C GLU A 31 -1.34 -0.17 5.18
N ASP A 32 -1.82 -0.48 3.97
CA ASP A 32 -2.74 -1.58 3.69
C ASP A 32 -2.02 -2.92 3.46
N LEU A 33 -0.69 -2.92 3.41
CA LEU A 33 0.11 -4.11 3.10
C LEU A 33 0.28 -5.01 4.31
N THR A 34 0.14 -6.31 4.07
CA THR A 34 0.48 -7.34 5.05
C THR A 34 2.00 -7.45 5.22
N PRO A 35 2.48 -8.02 6.34
CA PRO A 35 3.91 -8.28 6.53
C PRO A 35 4.55 -9.15 5.44
N GLY A 36 3.76 -10.03 4.82
CA GLY A 36 4.20 -10.87 3.71
C GLY A 36 4.45 -10.06 2.44
N GLU A 37 3.55 -9.12 2.13
CA GLU A 37 3.66 -8.23 0.98
C GLU A 37 4.83 -7.26 1.12
N LEU A 38 5.02 -6.66 2.30
CA LEU A 38 6.18 -5.81 2.60
C LEU A 38 7.50 -6.55 2.35
N ARG A 39 7.58 -7.81 2.79
CA ARG A 39 8.77 -8.63 2.60
C ARG A 39 8.97 -9.05 1.13
N ALA A 40 7.88 -9.23 0.38
CA ALA A 40 7.98 -9.53 -1.04
C ALA A 40 8.56 -8.34 -1.81
N ILE A 41 8.09 -7.12 -1.53
CA ILE A 41 8.62 -5.88 -2.13
C ILE A 41 10.12 -5.77 -1.88
N GLU A 42 10.56 -5.88 -0.62
CA GLU A 42 11.98 -5.82 -0.25
C GLU A 42 12.83 -6.84 -1.03
N VAL A 43 12.36 -8.09 -1.13
CA VAL A 43 13.09 -9.15 -1.84
C VAL A 43 13.17 -8.88 -3.34
N PHE A 44 12.11 -8.37 -3.96
CA PHE A 44 12.10 -8.05 -5.39
C PHE A 44 12.97 -6.84 -5.73
N GLU A 45 12.94 -5.78 -4.94
CA GLU A 45 13.82 -4.62 -5.13
C GLU A 45 15.30 -5.01 -5.01
N LEU A 46 15.65 -5.82 -3.99
CA LEU A 46 17.02 -6.32 -3.83
C LEU A 46 17.48 -7.21 -4.99
N ALA A 47 16.54 -7.89 -5.65
CA ALA A 47 16.81 -8.65 -6.86
C ALA A 47 16.88 -7.78 -8.13
N GLY A 48 16.64 -6.47 -8.03
CA GLY A 48 16.74 -5.51 -9.12
C GLY A 48 15.47 -5.38 -9.97
N PHE A 49 14.32 -5.80 -9.45
CA PHE A 49 13.03 -5.58 -10.10
C PHE A 49 12.49 -4.19 -9.77
N GLU A 50 11.81 -3.58 -10.74
CA GLU A 50 10.94 -2.42 -10.50
C GLU A 50 9.58 -2.94 -10.02
N VAL A 51 9.18 -2.52 -8.82
CA VAL A 51 7.96 -2.99 -8.16
C VAL A 51 6.91 -1.90 -8.18
N GLU A 52 5.70 -2.25 -8.63
CA GLU A 52 4.54 -1.35 -8.66
C GLU A 52 3.44 -1.94 -7.77
N LEU A 53 2.83 -1.10 -6.93
CA LEU A 53 1.66 -1.46 -6.13
C LEU A 53 0.41 -1.27 -6.98
N LEU A 54 -0.34 -2.35 -7.19
CA LEU A 54 -1.61 -2.31 -7.90
C LEU A 54 -2.76 -2.25 -6.89
N GLU A 55 -3.79 -1.46 -7.22
CA GLU A 55 -5.04 -1.51 -6.47
C GLU A 55 -5.64 -2.92 -6.54
N THR A 56 -6.04 -3.45 -5.38
CA THR A 56 -6.70 -4.76 -5.37
C THR A 56 -8.05 -4.62 -6.08
N PRO A 57 -8.32 -5.42 -7.12
CA PRO A 57 -9.59 -5.35 -7.82
C PRO A 57 -10.74 -5.74 -6.89
N GLU A 58 -11.91 -5.18 -7.13
CA GLU A 58 -13.12 -5.53 -6.36
C GLU A 58 -13.34 -7.05 -6.35
N PRO A 59 -13.78 -7.62 -5.21
CA PRO A 59 -14.01 -9.06 -5.11
C PRO A 59 -15.03 -9.52 -6.15
N PRO A 60 -14.92 -10.75 -6.67
CA PRO A 60 -15.80 -11.25 -7.71
C PRO A 60 -17.26 -11.24 -7.24
N VAL A 61 -18.16 -10.80 -8.12
CA VAL A 61 -19.60 -10.75 -7.85
C VAL A 61 -20.14 -12.18 -7.69
N VAL A 62 -20.73 -12.47 -6.53
CA VAL A 62 -21.37 -13.77 -6.27
C VAL A 62 -22.70 -13.83 -7.01
N VAL A 63 -22.77 -14.62 -8.09
CA VAL A 63 -24.03 -14.84 -8.82
C VAL A 63 -24.80 -16.04 -8.24
N PRO A 64 -26.11 -15.89 -7.93
CA PRO A 64 -26.94 -17.02 -7.52
C PRO A 64 -27.04 -18.05 -8.65
N MET A 65 -26.66 -19.30 -8.39
CA MET A 65 -26.92 -20.40 -9.32
C MET A 65 -28.37 -20.85 -9.17
N PHE A 66 -29.20 -20.53 -10.17
CA PHE A 66 -30.56 -21.05 -10.25
C PHE A 66 -30.55 -22.45 -10.88
N PRO A 67 -31.27 -23.44 -10.29
CA PRO A 67 -31.41 -24.75 -10.89
C PRO A 67 -32.12 -24.65 -12.24
N ARG A 68 -31.56 -25.30 -13.27
CA ARG A 68 -32.23 -25.42 -14.58
C ARG A 68 -33.50 -26.22 -14.41
N HIS A 69 -34.66 -25.59 -14.64
CA HIS A 69 -35.90 -26.32 -14.82
C HIS A 69 -35.73 -27.29 -15.99
N ARG A 70 -35.93 -28.59 -15.73
CA ARG A 70 -36.11 -29.58 -16.78
C ARG A 70 -37.55 -29.46 -17.24
N ASP A 71 -37.75 -28.97 -18.46
CA ASP A 71 -39.04 -29.10 -19.13
C ASP A 71 -39.30 -30.60 -19.34
N VAL A 72 -40.32 -31.11 -18.64
CA VAL A 72 -40.79 -32.49 -18.79
C VAL A 72 -41.84 -32.47 -19.90
N ALA A 73 -41.54 -33.18 -20.99
CA ALA A 73 -42.43 -33.38 -22.13
C ALA A 73 -43.58 -34.34 -21.81
#